data_AF-A0A519JS14-F1
#
_entry.id   AF-A0A519JS14-F1
#
_cell.length_a   1.000
_cell.length_b   1.000
_cell.length_c   1.000
_cell.angle_alpha   90.00
_cell.angle_beta   90.00
_cell.angle_gamma   90.00
#
_symmetry.space_group_name_H-M   'P 1'
#
loop_
_entity.id
_entity.type
_entity.pdbx_description
1 polymer ?
#
loop_
_entity_poly.entity_id
_entity_poly.type
_entity_poly.pdbx_seq_one_letter_code
_entity_poly.pdbx_strand_id
1 'polypeptide(L)' 'QLTDSFRHFNDQPDQYSWWSYRAGSRARNKGWRLDYNFVSEPLKDKMTRAVILPEVKHSDHCPVMVELEL' A
#
# COMPACT_ATOMS: atom_id res chain seq x y z
N GLN A 1 -7.81 1.87 -18.19
CA GLN A 1 -6.54 1.19 -17.82
C GLN A 1 -6.71 0.73 -16.36
N LEU A 2 -5.68 0.16 -15.71
CA LEU A 2 -5.72 -0.06 -14.25
C LEU A 2 -4.89 1.02 -13.56
N THR A 3 -5.43 1.62 -12.51
CA THR A 3 -4.75 2.64 -11.71
C THR A 3 -4.26 2.00 -10.40
N ASP A 4 -2.99 2.17 -10.07
CA ASP A 4 -2.46 1.86 -8.74
C ASP A 4 -3.03 2.87 -7.74
N SER A 5 -3.99 2.43 -6.91
CA SER A 5 -4.71 3.35 -6.02
C SER A 5 -3.79 4.07 -5.03
N PHE A 6 -2.76 3.40 -4.51
CA PHE A 6 -1.82 4.04 -3.58
C PHE A 6 -1.00 5.12 -4.27
N ARG A 7 -0.46 4.85 -5.46
CA ARG A 7 0.32 5.84 -6.22
C ARG A 7 -0.51 6.97 -6.82
N HIS A 8 -1.83 6.79 -6.92
CA HIS A 8 -2.73 7.88 -7.26
C HIS A 8 -2.72 9.00 -6.21
N PHE A 9 -2.61 8.65 -4.91
CA PHE A 9 -2.64 9.62 -3.81
C PHE A 9 -1.25 9.93 -3.22
N ASN A 10 -0.26 9.07 -3.42
CA ASN A 10 1.04 9.19 -2.76
C ASN A 10 2.20 8.76 -3.67
N ASP A 11 3.05 9.71 -4.04
CA ASP A 11 4.27 9.52 -4.84
C ASP A 11 5.55 9.41 -4.00
N GLN A 12 5.45 9.50 -2.68
CA GLN A 12 6.61 9.54 -1.78
C GLN A 12 7.35 8.20 -1.71
N PRO A 13 8.67 8.23 -1.49
CA PRO A 13 9.47 7.02 -1.33
C PRO A 13 9.22 6.34 0.03
N ASP A 14 9.87 5.18 0.23
CA ASP A 14 9.93 4.45 1.51
C ASP A 14 8.59 3.99 2.10
N GLN A 15 7.58 3.84 1.23
CA GLN A 15 6.26 3.30 1.53
C GLN A 15 6.21 1.82 1.13
N TYR A 16 6.30 0.92 2.10
CA TYR A 16 6.42 -0.52 1.87
C TYR A 16 5.28 -1.29 2.56
N SER A 17 4.88 -2.41 1.98
CA SER A 17 3.87 -3.31 2.54
C SER A 17 4.48 -4.61 3.06
N TRP A 18 5.74 -4.90 2.73
CA TRP A 18 6.45 -6.11 3.11
C TRP A 18 7.86 -5.83 3.62
N TRP A 19 8.31 -6.62 4.62
CA TRP A 19 9.68 -6.61 5.10
C TRP A 19 10.14 -8.01 5.47
N SER A 20 11.37 -8.37 5.10
CA SER A 20 11.99 -9.63 5.52
C SER A 20 12.07 -9.73 7.05
N TYR A 21 11.81 -10.92 7.59
CA TYR A 21 12.09 -11.23 9.00
C TYR A 21 13.59 -11.14 9.35
N ARG A 22 14.47 -11.16 8.36
CA ARG A 22 15.92 -11.09 8.57
C ARG A 22 16.38 -9.66 8.88
N ALA A 23 17.45 -9.56 9.66
CA ALA A 23 18.18 -8.33 9.93
C ALA A 23 17.31 -7.15 10.42
N GLY A 24 16.20 -7.42 11.12
CA GLY A 24 15.31 -6.36 11.64
C GLY A 24 14.82 -5.40 10.55
N SER A 25 14.55 -5.90 9.34
CA SER A 25 14.29 -5.05 8.16
C SER A 25 13.10 -4.10 8.34
N ARG A 26 12.03 -4.55 9.03
CA ARG A 26 10.89 -3.69 9.38
C ARG A 26 11.26 -2.51 10.26
N ALA A 27 12.11 -2.72 11.28
CA ALA A 27 12.55 -1.65 12.17
C ALA A 27 13.45 -0.62 11.47
N ARG A 28 14.18 -1.03 10.42
CA ARG A 28 15.06 -0.16 9.61
C ARG A 28 14.38 0.38 8.33
N ASN A 29 13.08 0.13 8.19
CA ASN A 29 12.29 0.39 6.99
C ASN A 29 12.97 -0.04 5.68
N LYS A 30 13.56 -1.24 5.65
CA LYS A 30 14.13 -1.84 4.43
C LYS A 30 13.13 -2.84 3.85
N GLY A 31 12.14 -2.31 3.15
CA GLY A 31 10.98 -3.07 2.67
C GLY A 31 10.79 -2.99 1.16
N TRP A 32 9.78 -3.72 0.71
CA TRP A 32 9.28 -3.70 -0.67
C TRP A 32 7.77 -3.41 -0.62
N ARG A 33 7.24 -2.78 -1.67
CA ARG A 33 5.78 -2.67 -1.84
C ARG A 33 5.32 -3.76 -2.79
N LEU A 34 4.78 -4.83 -2.22
CA LEU A 34 4.39 -6.04 -2.96
C LEU A 34 2.88 -6.22 -3.06
N ASP A 35 2.12 -5.47 -2.25
CA ASP A 35 0.67 -5.58 -2.15
C ASP A 35 0.02 -4.36 -2.79
N TYR A 36 -0.98 -4.60 -3.66
CA TYR A 36 -1.57 -3.59 -4.52
C TYR A 36 -3.10 -3.71 -4.55
N ASN A 37 -3.77 -2.56 -4.58
CA ASN A 37 -5.17 -2.45 -4.97
C ASN A 37 -5.21 -1.69 -6.30
N PHE A 38 -5.37 -2.42 -7.42
CA PHE A 38 -5.58 -1.80 -8.73
C PHE A 38 -7.06 -1.49 -8.94
N VAL A 39 -7.34 -0.26 -9.33
CA VAL A 39 -8.71 0.24 -9.55
C VAL A 39 -8.96 0.41 -11.05
N SER A 40 -10.11 -0.06 -11.51
CA SER A 40 -10.53 0.07 -12.91
C SER A 40 -10.93 1.50 -13.24
N GLU A 41 -10.80 1.89 -14.52
CA GLU A 41 -11.13 3.25 -14.97
C GLU A 41 -12.48 3.79 -14.48
N PRO A 42 -13.60 3.03 -14.53
CA PRO A 42 -14.90 3.56 -14.10
C PRO A 42 -15.01 3.88 -12.60
N LEU A 43 -14.10 3.36 -11.79
CA LEU A 43 -14.06 3.57 -10.34
C LEU A 43 -12.97 4.55 -9.93
N LYS A 44 -12.18 5.07 -10.87
CA LYS A 44 -11.03 5.93 -10.58
C LYS A 44 -11.43 7.18 -9.82
N ASP A 45 -12.47 7.87 -10.28
CA ASP A 45 -12.97 9.10 -9.67
C ASP A 45 -13.78 8.86 -8.38
N LYS A 46 -14.06 7.58 -8.05
CA LYS A 46 -14.71 7.17 -6.80
C LYS A 46 -13.71 6.88 -5.68
N MET A 47 -12.41 6.86 -5.96
CA MET A 47 -11.41 6.68 -4.91
C MET A 47 -11.35 7.93 -4.03
N THR A 48 -11.53 7.75 -2.72
CA THR A 48 -11.41 8.85 -1.75
C THR A 48 -10.09 8.79 -0.97
N ARG A 49 -9.53 7.58 -0.82
CA ARG A 49 -8.31 7.35 -0.03
C ARG A 49 -7.64 6.04 -0.40
N ALA A 50 -6.31 6.00 -0.36
CA ALA A 50 -5.55 4.75 -0.35
C ALA A 50 -4.35 4.86 0.59
N VAL A 51 -4.12 3.85 1.44
CA VAL A 51 -3.10 3.86 2.48
C VAL A 51 -2.44 2.49 2.68
N ILE A 52 -1.22 2.51 3.22
CA ILE A 52 -0.52 1.34 3.76
C ILE A 52 -0.54 1.48 5.29
N LEU A 53 -0.80 0.40 6.01
CA LEU A 53 -0.96 0.39 7.48
C LEU A 53 0.21 -0.35 8.17
N PRO A 54 1.44 0.20 8.16
CA PRO A 54 2.65 -0.48 8.65
C PRO A 54 2.65 -0.77 10.16
N GLU A 55 1.80 -0.11 10.93
CA GLU A 55 1.61 -0.32 12.36
C GLU A 55 0.93 -1.66 12.69
N VAL A 56 0.20 -2.24 11.73
CA VAL A 56 -0.50 -3.52 11.89
C VAL A 56 0.46 -4.68 11.62
N LYS A 57 0.95 -5.33 12.69
CA LYS A 57 2.06 -6.31 12.64
C LYS A 57 1.62 -7.74 12.93
N HIS A 58 0.87 -8.34 12.00
CA HIS A 58 0.41 -9.75 12.12
C HIS A 58 1.11 -10.70 11.12
N SER A 59 1.87 -10.17 10.17
CA SER A 59 2.62 -10.88 9.13
C SER A 59 3.91 -10.09 8.82
N ASP A 60 4.81 -10.66 8.00
CA ASP A 60 5.88 -9.96 7.28
C ASP A 60 5.33 -8.93 6.28
N HIS A 61 4.07 -9.07 5.90
CA HIS A 61 3.26 -8.05 5.25
C HIS A 61 2.50 -7.17 6.25
N CYS A 62 2.03 -6.01 5.80
CA CYS A 62 0.99 -5.21 6.45
C CYS A 62 -0.15 -4.92 5.46
N PRO A 63 -1.36 -4.61 5.94
CA PRO A 63 -2.51 -4.33 5.07
C PRO A 63 -2.28 -3.11 4.17
N VAL A 64 -2.86 -3.18 2.96
CA VAL A 64 -3.04 -2.05 2.04
C VAL A 64 -4.52 -1.84 1.80
N MET A 65 -4.98 -0.59 1.85
CA MET A 65 -6.39 -0.24 1.83
C MET A 65 -6.68 0.76 0.71
N VAL A 66 -7.84 0.60 0.08
CA VAL A 66 -8.46 1.60 -0.80
C VAL A 66 -9.89 1.84 -0.31
N GLU A 67 -10.32 3.08 -0.30
CA GLU A 67 -11.67 3.51 0.04
C GLU A 67 -12.35 4.07 -1.22
N LEU A 68 -13.61 3.67 -1.43
CA LEU A 68 -14.42 4.06 -2.58
C LEU A 68 -15.75 4.66 -2.10
N GLU A 69 -16.16 5.77 -2.71
CA GLU A 69 -17.50 6.35 -2.55
C GLU A 69 -18.41 5.85 -3.68
N LEU A 70 -19.33 4.93 -3.37
CA LEU A 70 -20.12 4.20 -4.36
C LEU A 70 -21.51 4.78 -4.63
#